data_AF-A0A9E1KRN3-F1
#
_entry.id   AF-A0A9E1KRN3-F1
#
_cell.length_a   1.000
_cell.length_b   1.000
_cell.length_c   1.000
_cell.angle_alpha   90.00
_cell.angle_beta   90.00
_cell.angle_gamma   90.00
#
_symmetry.space_group_name_H-M   'P 1'
#
loop_
_entity.id
_entity.type
_entity.pdbx_description
1 polymer ?
#
loop_
_entity_poly.entity_id
_entity_poly.type
_entity_poly.pdbx_seq_one_letter_code
_entity_poly.pdbx_strand_id
1 'polypeptide(L)'
;MNPSSSSSPIAVVGSGRMGRGISLSFAFSGYAVQLFDSEERSEEAFGELSASIEQEIKTEMNFLQRLQLVSAQQALDIAARVTVVARSDSAAYLAQAEFLFEAVAEVLEIKRSTYTWLNTVVADTAVIGSTTSTILVDTLAEFVNHNSRFLNTHWLNPALLMPLVEMSPGQH
;
A
#
# COMPACT_ATOMS: atom_id res chain seq x y z
N MET A 1 12.38 14.84 6.32
CA MET A 1 12.87 15.16 4.96
C MET A 1 11.65 15.20 4.06
N ASN A 2 11.38 16.31 3.37
CA ASN A 2 10.38 16.29 2.30
C ASN A 2 10.99 15.45 1.16
N PRO A 3 10.30 14.43 0.64
CA PRO A 3 10.78 13.76 -0.56
C PRO A 3 10.90 14.76 -1.69
N SER A 4 12.00 14.67 -2.44
CA SER A 4 12.17 15.41 -3.69
C SER A 4 11.02 15.09 -4.63
N SER A 5 10.57 16.06 -5.43
CA SER A 5 9.49 15.95 -6.42
C SER A 5 9.76 14.95 -7.57
N SER A 6 10.77 14.09 -7.44
CA SER A 6 11.25 13.12 -8.40
C SER A 6 11.23 11.68 -7.87
N SER A 7 10.70 11.42 -6.67
CA SER A 7 10.58 10.05 -6.15
C SER A 7 9.39 9.32 -6.77
N SER A 8 9.60 8.10 -7.25
CA SER A 8 8.53 7.20 -7.71
C SER A 8 7.45 7.05 -6.63
N PRO A 9 6.15 7.00 -7.00
CA PRO A 9 5.08 6.79 -6.02
C PRO A 9 5.27 5.49 -5.23
N ILE A 10 4.86 5.49 -3.96
CA ILE A 10 4.82 4.28 -3.14
C ILE A 10 3.65 3.42 -3.63
N ALA A 11 3.93 2.16 -3.98
CA ALA A 11 2.90 1.20 -4.34
C ALA A 11 2.37 0.48 -3.09
N VAL A 12 1.05 0.41 -2.92
CA VAL A 12 0.39 -0.36 -1.87
C VAL A 12 -0.66 -1.24 -2.50
N VAL A 13 -0.54 -2.56 -2.34
CA VAL A 13 -1.42 -3.55 -2.97
C VAL A 13 -2.33 -4.15 -1.92
N GLY A 14 -3.64 -3.96 -2.08
CA GLY A 14 -4.64 -4.36 -1.10
C GLY A 14 -5.33 -3.13 -0.51
N SER A 15 -6.52 -2.84 -1.04
CA SER A 15 -7.30 -1.63 -0.73
C SER A 15 -8.11 -1.74 0.57
N GLY A 16 -7.77 -2.68 1.46
CA GLY A 16 -8.40 -2.85 2.77
C GLY A 16 -7.90 -1.85 3.82
N ARG A 17 -8.29 -2.06 5.08
CA ARG A 17 -7.96 -1.15 6.20
C ARG A 17 -6.46 -0.89 6.34
N MET A 18 -5.64 -1.93 6.27
CA MET A 18 -4.19 -1.80 6.43
C MET A 18 -3.58 -1.02 5.27
N GLY A 19 -3.90 -1.37 4.02
CA GLY A 19 -3.39 -0.64 2.86
C GLY A 19 -3.79 0.82 2.82
N ARG A 20 -5.04 1.15 3.21
CA ARG A 20 -5.48 2.55 3.39
C ARG A 20 -4.65 3.28 4.46
N GLY A 21 -4.41 2.65 5.60
CA GLY A 21 -3.62 3.22 6.69
C GLY A 21 -2.15 3.46 6.31
N ILE A 22 -1.52 2.50 5.64
CA ILE A 22 -0.15 2.63 5.11
C ILE A 22 -0.09 3.76 4.08
N SER A 23 -1.07 3.81 3.18
CA SER A 23 -1.16 4.86 2.16
C SER A 23 -1.24 6.24 2.80
N LEU A 24 -2.07 6.40 3.83
CA LEU A 24 -2.16 7.65 4.56
C LEU A 24 -0.88 7.99 5.32
N SER A 25 -0.17 7.02 5.88
CA SER A 25 1.11 7.27 6.57
C SER A 25 2.18 7.86 5.64
N PHE A 26 2.31 7.30 4.43
CA PHE A 26 3.21 7.84 3.40
C PHE A 26 2.72 9.18 2.85
N ALA A 27 1.42 9.32 2.58
CA ALA A 27 0.84 10.57 2.10
C ALA A 27 1.01 11.71 3.11
N PHE A 28 0.82 11.44 4.41
CA PHE A 28 1.08 12.36 5.51
C PHE A 28 2.54 12.82 5.54
N SER A 29 3.46 11.92 5.21
CA SER A 29 4.90 12.19 5.10
C SER A 29 5.30 12.89 3.79
N GLY A 30 4.34 13.18 2.91
CA GLY A 30 4.58 13.92 1.68
C GLY A 30 4.97 13.06 0.48
N TYR A 31 4.69 11.76 0.48
CA TYR A 31 4.87 10.89 -0.70
C TYR A 31 3.58 10.77 -1.50
N ALA A 32 3.69 10.64 -2.83
CA ALA A 32 2.58 10.16 -3.64
C ALA A 32 2.42 8.64 -3.43
N VAL A 33 1.18 8.17 -3.40
CA VAL A 33 0.86 6.75 -3.17
C VAL A 33 -0.15 6.27 -4.19
N GLN A 34 0.11 5.09 -4.74
CA GLN A 34 -0.84 4.33 -5.56
C GLN A 34 -1.35 3.15 -4.75
N LEU A 35 -2.63 3.19 -4.42
CA LEU A 35 -3.33 2.13 -3.69
C LEU A 35 -4.06 1.24 -4.68
N PHE A 36 -3.50 0.08 -4.96
CA PHE A 36 -4.04 -0.89 -5.91
C PHE A 36 -5.08 -1.78 -5.25
N ASP A 37 -6.19 -2.00 -5.95
CA ASP A 37 -7.03 -3.15 -5.67
C ASP A 37 -6.29 -4.44 -6.08
N SER A 38 -6.37 -5.46 -5.23
CA SER A 38 -5.81 -6.78 -5.52
C SER A 38 -6.79 -7.66 -6.29
N GLU A 39 -8.07 -7.30 -6.35
CA GLU A 39 -9.10 -8.07 -7.04
C GLU A 39 -9.41 -7.50 -8.43
N GLU A 40 -9.78 -8.38 -9.36
CA GLU A 40 -10.39 -7.95 -10.62
C GLU A 40 -11.86 -7.63 -10.38
N ARG A 41 -12.30 -6.45 -10.81
CA ARG A 41 -13.66 -5.94 -10.62
C ARG A 41 -14.21 -5.37 -11.91
N SER A 42 -15.54 -5.31 -12.01
CA SER A 42 -16.17 -4.46 -13.03
C SER A 42 -15.88 -2.99 -12.73
N GLU A 43 -15.96 -2.15 -13.76
CA GLU A 43 -15.77 -0.70 -13.64
C GLU A 43 -16.72 -0.09 -12.58
N GLU A 44 -17.98 -0.54 -12.56
CA GLU A 44 -18.98 -0.10 -11.58
C GLU A 44 -18.57 -0.47 -10.14
N ALA A 45 -18.21 -1.73 -9.90
CA ALA A 45 -17.80 -2.20 -8.57
C ALA A 45 -16.48 -1.56 -8.11
N PHE A 46 -15.58 -1.26 -9.03
CA PHE A 46 -14.37 -0.50 -8.74
C PHE A 46 -14.69 0.97 -8.41
N GLY A 47 -15.61 1.61 -9.15
CA GLY A 47 -16.07 2.96 -8.88
C GLY A 47 -16.67 3.12 -7.48
N GLU A 48 -17.50 2.16 -7.06
CA GLU A 48 -18.05 2.10 -5.70
C GLU A 48 -16.95 1.94 -4.63
N LEU A 49 -16.00 1.03 -4.87
CA LEU A 49 -14.86 0.82 -3.99
C LEU A 49 -14.00 2.08 -3.85
N SER A 50 -13.64 2.72 -4.97
CA SER A 50 -12.84 3.94 -4.98
C SER A 50 -13.54 5.07 -4.23
N ALA A 51 -14.83 5.28 -4.50
CA ALA A 51 -15.62 6.30 -3.80
C ALA A 51 -15.71 6.03 -2.28
N SER A 52 -15.84 4.77 -1.87
CA SER A 52 -15.81 4.38 -0.46
C SER A 52 -14.46 4.67 0.19
N ILE A 53 -13.35 4.36 -0.49
CA ILE A 53 -11.99 4.64 0.00
C ILE A 53 -11.77 6.15 0.17
N GLU A 54 -12.14 6.94 -0.84
CA GLU A 54 -12.03 8.40 -0.78
C GLU A 54 -12.84 8.99 0.37
N GLN A 55 -14.04 8.46 0.62
CA GLN A 55 -14.89 8.92 1.72
C GLN A 55 -14.29 8.57 3.10
N GLU A 56 -13.66 7.42 3.24
CA GLU A 56 -12.94 7.05 4.46
C GLU A 56 -11.70 7.91 4.68
N ILE A 57 -10.90 8.17 3.63
CA ILE A 57 -9.76 9.10 3.68
C ILE A 57 -10.22 10.48 4.14
N LYS A 58 -11.31 11.01 3.55
CA LYS A 58 -11.91 12.29 3.98
C LYS A 58 -12.33 12.26 5.45
N THR A 59 -12.88 11.14 5.92
CA THR A 59 -13.30 10.96 7.31
C THR A 59 -12.12 11.01 8.27
N GLU A 60 -11.02 10.33 7.94
CA GLU A 60 -9.77 10.33 8.71
C GLU A 60 -9.14 11.73 8.74
N MET A 61 -9.07 12.41 7.58
CA MET A 61 -8.54 13.78 7.51
C MET A 61 -9.37 14.77 8.33
N ASN A 62 -10.71 14.66 8.29
CA ASN A 62 -11.59 15.45 9.13
C ASN A 62 -11.37 15.16 10.62
N PHE A 63 -11.08 13.91 10.99
CA PHE A 63 -10.75 13.56 12.37
C PHE A 63 -9.45 14.23 12.83
N LEU A 64 -8.37 14.15 12.04
CA LEU A 64 -7.10 14.81 12.37
C LEU A 64 -7.23 16.34 12.41
N GLN A 65 -8.05 16.93 11.53
CA GLN A 65 -8.34 18.36 11.56
C GLN A 65 -9.06 18.77 12.85
N ARG A 66 -10.07 18.00 13.30
CA ARG A 66 -10.77 18.26 14.56
C ARG A 66 -9.83 18.19 15.77
N LEU A 67 -8.82 17.31 15.70
CA LEU A 67 -7.76 17.21 16.70
C LEU A 67 -6.68 18.30 16.56
N GLN A 68 -6.80 19.21 15.60
CA GLN A 68 -5.83 20.26 15.30
C GLN A 68 -4.43 19.73 14.95
N LEU A 69 -4.33 18.50 14.47
CA LEU A 69 -3.08 17.88 14.05
C LEU A 69 -2.68 18.29 12.62
N VAL A 70 -3.66 18.68 11.81
CA VAL A 70 -3.49 19.20 10.45
C VAL A 70 -4.44 20.36 10.20
N SER A 71 -4.02 21.31 9.35
CA SER A 71 -4.91 22.33 8.81
C SER A 71 -5.84 21.76 7.73
N ALA A 72 -6.89 22.51 7.38
CA ALA A 72 -7.80 22.13 6.29
C ALA A 72 -7.06 21.91 4.96
N GLN A 73 -6.09 22.78 4.64
CA GLN A 73 -5.31 22.66 3.42
C GLN A 73 -4.40 21.42 3.45
N GLN A 74 -3.72 21.17 4.58
CA GLN A 74 -2.89 19.96 4.72
C GLN A 74 -3.72 18.68 4.59
N ALA A 75 -4.91 18.63 5.18
CA ALA A 75 -5.84 17.51 5.01
C ALA A 75 -6.18 17.24 3.53
N LEU A 76 -6.47 18.29 2.76
CA LEU A 76 -6.71 18.18 1.32
C LEU A 76 -5.48 17.70 0.56
N ASP A 77 -4.31 18.27 0.86
CA ASP A 77 -3.05 17.92 0.20
C ASP A 77 -2.63 16.48 0.48
N ILE A 78 -2.87 15.99 1.71
CA ILE A 78 -2.59 14.60 2.10
C ILE A 78 -3.54 13.65 1.36
N ALA A 79 -4.84 13.94 1.35
CA ALA A 79 -5.82 13.13 0.64
C ALA A 79 -5.52 13.05 -0.87
N ALA A 80 -5.12 14.17 -1.48
CA ALA A 80 -4.81 14.24 -2.91
C ALA A 80 -3.56 13.45 -3.33
N ARG A 81 -2.71 13.02 -2.38
CA ARG A 81 -1.53 12.19 -2.65
C ARG A 81 -1.85 10.72 -2.81
N VAL A 82 -3.06 10.27 -2.43
CA VAL A 82 -3.47 8.87 -2.57
C VAL A 82 -4.33 8.73 -3.81
N THR A 83 -3.86 7.93 -4.77
CA THR A 83 -4.63 7.55 -5.96
C THR A 83 -5.01 6.09 -5.86
N VAL A 84 -6.30 5.78 -5.95
CA VAL A 84 -6.79 4.39 -6.00
C VAL A 84 -6.71 3.89 -7.45
N VAL A 85 -6.16 2.70 -7.65
CA VAL A 85 -5.89 2.15 -8.99
C VAL A 85 -6.51 0.77 -9.13
N ALA A 86 -7.25 0.56 -10.21
CA ALA A 86 -7.81 -0.75 -10.53
C ALA A 86 -6.71 -1.75 -10.88
N ARG A 87 -6.96 -3.03 -10.64
CA ARG A 87 -6.01 -4.09 -10.99
C ARG A 87 -5.70 -4.11 -12.49
N SER A 88 -6.70 -3.89 -13.34
CA SER A 88 -6.55 -3.82 -14.81
C SER A 88 -5.59 -2.71 -15.28
N ASP A 89 -5.50 -1.61 -14.52
CA ASP A 89 -4.71 -0.42 -14.89
C ASP A 89 -3.34 -0.38 -14.20
N SER A 90 -3.01 -1.43 -13.46
CA SER A 90 -1.86 -1.47 -12.56
C SER A 90 -0.50 -1.59 -13.25
N ALA A 91 -0.44 -2.22 -14.42
CA ALA A 91 0.82 -2.70 -15.00
C ALA A 91 1.84 -1.58 -15.24
N ALA A 92 1.42 -0.45 -15.82
CA ALA A 92 2.31 0.67 -16.12
C ALA A 92 2.88 1.33 -14.86
N TYR A 93 2.12 1.32 -13.77
CA TYR A 93 2.51 1.89 -12.49
C TYR A 93 3.44 0.95 -11.72
N LEU A 94 3.06 -0.32 -11.61
CA LEU A 94 3.83 -1.35 -10.89
C LEU A 94 5.18 -1.65 -11.55
N ALA A 95 5.28 -1.50 -12.88
CA ALA A 95 6.53 -1.62 -13.61
C ALA A 95 7.56 -0.52 -13.27
N GLN A 96 7.11 0.58 -12.65
CA GLN A 96 7.96 1.70 -12.23
C GLN A 96 8.09 1.79 -10.69
N ALA A 97 7.45 0.90 -9.94
CA ALA A 97 7.47 0.94 -8.49
C ALA A 97 8.89 0.61 -7.97
N GLU A 98 9.41 1.47 -7.10
CA GLU A 98 10.66 1.20 -6.37
C GLU A 98 10.39 0.49 -5.04
N PHE A 99 9.26 0.83 -4.40
CA PHE A 99 8.81 0.26 -3.14
C PHE A 99 7.35 -0.18 -3.27
N LEU A 100 7.08 -1.42 -2.88
CA LEU A 100 5.76 -2.01 -2.87
C LEU A 100 5.44 -2.62 -1.51
N PHE A 101 4.27 -2.30 -0.96
CA PHE A 101 3.73 -2.94 0.23
C PHE A 101 2.53 -3.82 -0.12
N GLU A 102 2.59 -5.11 0.20
CA GLU A 102 1.45 -6.02 0.09
C GLU A 102 0.67 -6.01 1.41
N ALA A 103 -0.59 -5.60 1.34
CA ALA A 103 -1.53 -5.43 2.45
C ALA A 103 -2.89 -6.09 2.17
N VAL A 104 -2.89 -7.24 1.48
CA VAL A 104 -4.09 -8.04 1.23
C VAL A 104 -4.48 -8.85 2.46
N ALA A 105 -5.64 -9.52 2.41
CA ALA A 105 -6.14 -10.31 3.52
C ALA A 105 -5.13 -11.37 3.98
N GLU A 106 -5.13 -11.66 5.29
CA GLU A 106 -4.23 -12.63 5.93
C GLU A 106 -4.66 -14.08 5.66
N VAL A 107 -4.68 -14.44 4.38
CA VAL A 107 -5.05 -15.75 3.84
C VAL A 107 -3.98 -16.15 2.84
N LEU A 108 -3.32 -17.30 3.08
CA LEU A 108 -2.17 -17.74 2.30
C LEU A 108 -2.47 -17.80 0.79
N GLU A 109 -3.66 -18.28 0.41
CA GLU A 109 -4.06 -18.39 -0.99
C GLU A 109 -4.25 -17.02 -1.67
N ILE A 110 -4.79 -16.04 -0.94
CA ILE A 110 -4.94 -14.66 -1.44
C ILE A 110 -3.57 -14.01 -1.61
N LYS A 111 -2.65 -14.21 -0.66
CA LYS A 111 -1.27 -13.73 -0.80
C LYS A 111 -0.54 -14.41 -1.96
N ARG A 112 -0.64 -15.74 -2.09
CA ARG A 112 -0.05 -16.49 -3.20
C ARG A 112 -0.53 -16.00 -4.55
N SER A 113 -1.85 -15.83 -4.72
CA SER A 113 -2.42 -15.34 -5.99
C SER A 113 -2.01 -13.88 -6.27
N THR A 114 -1.91 -13.06 -5.23
CA THR A 114 -1.40 -11.68 -5.32
C THR A 114 0.04 -11.66 -5.79
N TYR A 115 0.96 -12.40 -5.15
CA TYR A 115 2.37 -12.45 -5.56
C TYR A 115 2.56 -13.07 -6.94
N THR A 116 1.75 -14.07 -7.31
CA THR A 116 1.76 -14.62 -8.67
C THR A 116 1.48 -13.56 -9.72
N TRP A 117 0.53 -12.66 -9.45
CA TRP A 117 0.26 -11.51 -10.31
C TRP A 117 1.36 -10.46 -10.24
N LEU A 118 1.84 -10.09 -9.06
CA LEU A 118 2.90 -9.09 -8.90
C LEU A 118 4.18 -9.50 -9.64
N ASN A 119 4.52 -10.79 -9.66
CA ASN A 119 5.64 -11.34 -10.42
C ASN A 119 5.57 -11.09 -11.93
N THR A 120 4.40 -10.74 -12.49
CA THR A 120 4.25 -10.46 -13.93
C THR A 120 4.29 -8.96 -14.27
N VAL A 121 4.13 -8.07 -13.28
CA VAL A 121 3.97 -6.63 -13.52
C VAL A 121 4.95 -5.74 -12.73
N VAL A 122 5.52 -6.23 -11.63
CA VAL A 122 6.44 -5.46 -10.79
C VAL A 122 7.86 -5.60 -11.32
N ALA A 123 8.62 -4.50 -11.34
CA ALA A 123 10.04 -4.53 -11.69
C ALA A 123 10.85 -5.47 -10.78
N ASP A 124 11.83 -6.19 -11.35
CA ASP A 124 12.70 -7.10 -10.60
C ASP A 124 13.57 -6.40 -9.54
N THR A 125 13.72 -5.08 -9.63
CA THR A 125 14.48 -4.25 -8.71
C THR A 125 13.66 -3.66 -7.57
N ALA A 126 12.32 -3.77 -7.59
CA ALA A 126 11.45 -3.18 -6.57
C ALA A 126 11.62 -3.91 -5.24
N VAL A 127 11.72 -3.18 -4.13
CA VAL A 127 11.66 -3.75 -2.78
C VAL A 127 10.21 -4.07 -2.43
N ILE A 128 9.95 -5.29 -1.96
CA ILE A 128 8.59 -5.77 -1.66
C ILE A 128 8.49 -6.06 -0.16
N GLY A 129 7.66 -5.30 0.55
CA GLY A 129 7.30 -5.52 1.95
C GLY A 129 5.93 -6.17 2.09
N SER A 130 5.84 -7.39 2.64
CA SER A 130 4.54 -7.92 3.08
C SER A 130 4.14 -7.29 4.41
N THR A 131 2.85 -7.08 4.67
CA THR A 131 2.37 -6.61 5.98
C THR A 131 1.80 -7.76 6.81
N THR A 132 2.29 -8.98 6.60
CA THR A 132 1.80 -10.16 7.30
C THR A 132 2.12 -10.11 8.80
N SER A 133 1.19 -10.58 9.62
CA SER A 133 1.35 -10.66 11.08
C SER A 133 1.53 -12.10 11.56
N THR A 134 1.13 -13.09 10.75
CA THR A 134 1.01 -14.49 11.19
C THR A 134 1.69 -15.48 10.26
N ILE A 135 1.88 -15.14 8.99
CA ILE A 135 2.53 -16.02 8.02
C ILE A 135 4.04 -15.75 8.08
N LEU A 136 4.83 -16.82 8.09
CA LEU A 136 6.28 -16.70 8.10
C LEU A 136 6.78 -16.00 6.83
N VAL A 137 7.72 -15.07 6.98
CA VAL A 137 8.31 -14.33 5.86
C VAL A 137 8.90 -15.28 4.82
N ASP A 138 9.58 -16.34 5.25
CA ASP A 138 10.18 -17.33 4.35
C ASP A 138 9.12 -18.09 3.53
N THR A 139 7.94 -18.36 4.11
CA THR A 139 6.82 -18.99 3.38
C THR A 139 6.28 -18.08 2.27
N LEU A 140 6.22 -16.76 2.51
CA LEU A 140 5.77 -15.82 1.47
C LEU A 140 6.87 -15.56 0.43
N ALA A 141 8.13 -15.56 0.83
CA ALA A 141 9.28 -15.37 -0.04
C ALA A 141 9.35 -16.41 -1.17
N GLU A 142 8.84 -17.63 -0.95
CA GLU A 142 8.70 -18.66 -1.98
C GLU A 142 7.77 -18.27 -3.14
N PHE A 143 6.88 -17.30 -2.94
CA PHE A 143 5.94 -16.84 -3.97
C PHE A 143 6.47 -15.66 -4.78
N VAL A 144 7.64 -15.13 -4.43
CA VAL A 144 8.18 -13.88 -5.00
C VAL A 144 9.40 -14.18 -5.88
N ASN A 145 9.38 -13.70 -7.12
CA ASN A 145 10.56 -13.74 -7.99
C ASN A 145 11.63 -12.77 -7.47
N HIS A 146 12.89 -13.20 -7.51
CA HIS A 146 14.03 -12.43 -6.98
C HIS A 146 13.85 -12.07 -5.49
N ASN A 147 13.55 -13.09 -4.67
CA ASN A 147 13.15 -12.93 -3.26
C ASN A 147 14.18 -12.26 -2.33
N SER A 148 15.42 -12.02 -2.76
CA SER A 148 16.40 -11.21 -2.02
C SER A 148 15.96 -9.74 -1.81
N ARG A 149 14.92 -9.28 -2.53
CA ARG A 149 14.29 -7.96 -2.38
C ARG A 149 13.03 -7.97 -1.51
N PHE A 150 12.68 -9.12 -0.95
CA PHE A 150 11.46 -9.34 -0.17
C PHE A 150 11.74 -9.32 1.32
N LEU A 151 10.85 -8.69 2.09
CA LEU A 151 10.88 -8.71 3.54
C LEU A 151 9.47 -8.62 4.12
N ASN A 152 9.32 -8.99 5.38
CA ASN A 152 8.15 -8.60 6.14
C ASN A 152 8.34 -7.18 6.69
N THR A 153 7.33 -6.35 6.51
CA THR A 153 7.17 -5.02 7.11
C THR A 153 5.87 -5.04 7.89
N HIS A 154 5.91 -5.51 9.12
CA HIS A 154 4.73 -5.67 9.96
C HIS A 154 4.31 -4.32 10.55
N TRP A 155 3.21 -3.77 10.02
CA TRP A 155 2.58 -2.54 10.48
C TRP A 155 1.55 -2.85 11.57
N LEU A 156 1.53 -2.02 12.61
CA LEU A 156 0.53 -2.11 13.67
C LEU A 156 -0.67 -1.22 13.34
N ASN A 157 -1.88 -1.70 13.61
CA ASN A 157 -3.11 -0.95 13.35
C ASN A 157 -3.44 -0.02 14.55
N PRO A 158 -3.80 1.27 14.33
CA PRO A 158 -3.88 1.98 13.05
C PRO A 158 -2.53 2.46 12.51
N ALA A 159 -2.21 2.10 11.26
CA ALA A 159 -0.89 2.35 10.66
C ALA A 159 -0.46 3.83 10.60
N LEU A 160 -1.42 4.76 10.53
CA LEU A 160 -1.14 6.20 10.56
C LEU A 160 -0.71 6.71 11.94
N LEU A 161 -1.12 6.04 13.02
CA LEU A 161 -0.91 6.48 14.40
C LEU A 161 0.19 5.69 15.11
N MET A 162 0.46 4.46 14.67
CA MET A 162 1.45 3.60 15.30
C MET A 162 2.87 4.00 14.88
N PRO A 163 3.77 4.31 15.83
CA PRO A 163 5.13 4.76 15.51
C PRO A 163 6.11 3.63 15.19
N LEU A 164 5.63 2.38 15.08
CA LEU A 164 6.45 1.18 14.94
C LEU A 164 6.06 0.42 13.67
N VAL A 165 7.07 0.03 12.92
CA VAL A 165 7.00 -0.97 11.86
C VAL A 165 8.11 -1.98 12.15
N GLU A 166 7.75 -3.24 12.32
CA GLU A 166 8.72 -4.31 12.54
C GLU A 166 9.19 -4.83 11.18
N MET A 167 10.50 -4.91 10.97
CA MET A 167 11.08 -5.39 9.72
C MET A 167 11.81 -6.71 9.96
N SER A 168 11.43 -7.74 9.20
CA SER A 168 12.05 -9.06 9.27
C SER A 168 12.45 -9.52 7.87
N PRO A 169 13.76 -9.62 7.56
CA PRO A 169 14.20 -10.19 6.29
C PRO A 169 13.94 -11.70 6.26
N GLY A 170 13.80 -12.25 5.04
CA GLY A 170 13.87 -13.69 4.83
C GLY A 170 15.31 -14.21 4.97
N GLN A 171 15.49 -15.53 4.92
CA GLN A 171 16.82 -16.16 5.03
C GLN A 171 17.68 -16.10 3.74
N HIS A 172 17.17 -15.53 2.65
CA HIS A 172 17.76 -15.61 1.30
C HIS A 172 18.40 -14.31 0.84
#